data_AF-A0A1E3X3X0-F1
#
_entry.id   AF-A0A1E3X3X0-F1
#
_cell.length_a   1.000
_cell.length_b   1.000
_cell.length_c   1.000
_cell.angle_alpha   90.00
_cell.angle_beta   90.00
_cell.angle_gamma   90.00
#
_symmetry.space_group_name_H-M   'P 1'
#
loop_
_entity.id
_entity.type
_entity.pdbx_description
1 polymer ?
#
loop_
_entity_poly.entity_id
_entity_poly.type
_entity_poly.pdbx_seq_one_letter_code
_entity_poly.pdbx_strand_id
1 'polypeptide(L)'
;MIEYENSLNPFDDVKLEIDMASSLANKMITHNEEIYNVAKKFESKGIKPRDALHLACALRGKADYFITCDDKIIKKASALGISLKIMNPIRFIEEMEES
;
A
#
# COMPACT_ATOMS: atom_id res chain seq x y z
N MET A 1 -3.50 9.14 5.36
CA MET A 1 -3.89 7.74 5.62
C MET A 1 -2.94 7.15 6.64
N ILE A 2 -1.66 6.99 6.31
CA ILE A 2 -0.64 6.46 7.22
C ILE A 2 -0.53 7.23 8.55
N GLU A 3 -0.57 8.56 8.54
CA GLU A 3 -0.59 9.38 9.77
C GLU A 3 -1.77 9.02 10.70
N TYR A 4 -2.96 8.83 10.13
CA TYR A 4 -4.12 8.40 10.90
C TYR A 4 -3.95 6.98 11.44
N GLU A 5 -3.43 6.05 10.64
CA GLU A 5 -3.16 4.68 11.11
C GLU A 5 -2.13 4.66 12.24
N ASN A 6 -1.09 5.49 12.10
CA ASN A 6 -0.03 5.63 13.10
C ASN A 6 -0.57 6.24 14.40
N SER A 7 -1.47 7.23 14.30
CA SER A 7 -2.09 7.85 15.48
C SER A 7 -2.88 6.88 16.35
N LEU A 8 -3.37 5.78 15.76
CA LEU A 8 -4.12 4.72 16.45
C LEU A 8 -3.21 3.66 17.07
N ASN A 9 -1.90 3.72 16.84
CA ASN A 9 -0.97 2.76 17.40
C ASN A 9 -0.86 2.96 18.92
N PRO A 10 -0.96 1.92 19.76
CA PRO A 10 -0.82 2.09 21.21
C PRO A 10 0.65 2.23 21.66
N PHE A 11 1.62 1.95 20.79
CA PHE A 11 3.05 1.91 21.14
C PHE A 11 3.81 3.11 20.55
N ASP A 12 4.42 3.93 21.40
CA ASP A 12 5.06 5.19 20.98
C ASP A 12 6.38 4.98 20.24
N ASP A 13 7.13 3.93 20.57
CA ASP A 13 8.30 3.48 19.83
C ASP A 13 7.93 3.13 18.38
N VAL A 14 6.85 2.37 18.18
CA VAL A 14 6.36 2.02 16.85
C VAL A 14 5.88 3.25 16.08
N LYS A 15 5.26 4.23 16.76
CA LYS A 15 4.89 5.50 16.13
C LYS A 15 6.09 6.25 15.60
N LEU A 16 7.13 6.38 16.42
CA LEU A 16 8.36 7.07 16.07
C LEU A 16 9.04 6.40 14.87
N GLU A 17 9.07 5.07 14.82
CA GLU A 17 9.60 4.32 13.67
C GLU A 17 8.81 4.58 12.39
N ILE A 18 7.48 4.56 12.45
CA ILE A 18 6.62 4.83 11.29
C ILE A 18 6.77 6.28 10.82
N ASP A 19 6.88 7.24 11.74
CA ASP A 19 7.09 8.65 11.40
C ASP A 19 8.46 8.87 10.76
N MET A 20 9.51 8.24 11.29
CA MET A 20 10.85 8.25 10.70
C MET A 20 10.84 7.66 9.30
N ALA A 21 10.23 6.49 9.10
CA ALA A 21 10.10 5.89 7.77
C ALA A 21 9.29 6.76 6.81
N SER A 22 8.19 7.36 7.28
CA SER A 22 7.36 8.27 6.48
C SER A 22 8.12 9.53 6.05
N SER A 23 9.06 10.02 6.87
CA SER A 23 9.90 11.18 6.55
C SER A 23 10.83 10.95 5.35
N LEU A 24 11.12 9.69 5.00
CA LEU A 24 11.93 9.31 3.84
C LEU A 24 11.14 9.37 2.52
N ALA A 25 9.81 9.52 2.57
CA ALA A 25 8.98 9.48 1.38
C ALA A 25 9.19 10.73 0.49
N ASN A 26 9.54 10.51 -0.78
CA ASN A 26 9.65 11.61 -1.75
C ASN A 26 8.29 12.16 -2.20
N LYS A 27 7.21 11.37 -2.08
CA LYS A 27 5.88 11.73 -2.57
C LYS A 27 4.81 11.16 -1.65
N MET A 28 3.96 12.05 -1.15
CA MET A 28 2.77 11.70 -0.37
C MET A 28 1.54 11.73 -1.26
N ILE A 29 0.74 10.67 -1.24
CA ILE A 29 -0.52 10.59 -1.97
C ILE A 29 -1.67 10.82 -1.01
N THR A 30 -2.38 11.93 -1.18
CA THR A 30 -3.60 12.25 -0.44
C THR A 30 -4.81 11.63 -1.12
N HIS A 31 -5.82 11.24 -0.35
CA HIS A 31 -7.06 10.74 -0.92
C HIS A 31 -7.75 11.83 -1.75
N ASN A 32 -8.38 11.43 -2.86
CA ASN A 32 -9.26 12.26 -3.66
C ASN A 32 -10.38 11.40 -4.26
N GLU A 33 -11.32 12.01 -4.99
CA GLU A 33 -12.43 11.28 -5.59
C GLU A 33 -11.98 10.20 -6.58
N GLU A 34 -10.90 10.44 -7.34
CA GLU A 34 -10.37 9.44 -8.27
C GLU A 34 -9.86 8.19 -7.55
N ILE A 35 -9.08 8.38 -6.49
CA ILE A 35 -8.57 7.29 -5.64
C ILE A 35 -9.73 6.55 -4.99
N TYR A 36 -10.73 7.27 -4.49
CA TYR A 36 -11.92 6.67 -3.89
C TYR A 36 -12.68 5.80 -4.90
N ASN A 37 -12.87 6.29 -6.13
CA ASN A 37 -13.55 5.55 -7.19
C ASN A 37 -12.77 4.28 -7.61
N VAL A 38 -11.44 4.34 -7.64
CA VAL A 38 -10.59 3.16 -7.88
C VAL A 38 -10.69 2.17 -6.71
N ALA A 39 -10.63 2.66 -5.47
CA ALA A 39 -10.78 1.83 -4.28
C ALA A 39 -12.13 1.08 -4.28
N LYS A 40 -13.22 1.75 -4.66
CA LYS A 40 -14.54 1.09 -4.79
C LYS A 40 -14.57 -0.05 -5.81
N LYS A 41 -13.83 0.08 -6.92
CA LYS A 41 -13.67 -1.01 -7.90
C LYS A 41 -12.87 -2.19 -7.34
N PHE A 42 -11.93 -1.94 -6.43
CA PHE A 42 -11.19 -3.01 -5.75
C PHE A 42 -12.02 -3.66 -4.64
N GLU A 43 -12.82 -2.88 -3.91
CA GLU A 43 -13.78 -3.39 -2.93
C GLU A 43 -14.78 -4.35 -3.57
N SER A 44 -15.34 -4.01 -4.74
CA SER A 44 -16.27 -4.89 -5.47
C SER A 44 -15.62 -6.20 -5.93
N LYS A 45 -14.27 -6.27 -5.93
CA LYS A 45 -13.49 -7.48 -6.23
C LYS A 45 -13.03 -8.22 -4.96
N GLY A 46 -13.55 -7.86 -3.78
CA GLY A 46 -13.32 -8.58 -2.52
C GLY A 46 -12.09 -8.13 -1.73
N ILE A 47 -11.49 -6.99 -2.08
CA ILE A 47 -10.46 -6.32 -1.27
C ILE A 47 -11.15 -5.55 -0.13
N LYS A 48 -10.57 -5.53 1.07
CA LYS A 48 -11.15 -4.77 2.19
C LYS A 48 -11.05 -3.26 1.92
N PRO A 49 -11.96 -2.42 2.45
CA PRO A 49 -11.98 -0.99 2.15
C PRO A 49 -10.65 -0.25 2.40
N ARG A 50 -9.97 -0.53 3.51
CA ARG A 50 -8.67 0.09 3.82
C ARG A 50 -7.59 -0.35 2.84
N ASP A 51 -7.47 -1.65 2.59
CA ASP A 51 -6.49 -2.21 1.64
C ASP A 51 -6.75 -1.69 0.22
N ALA A 52 -8.01 -1.55 -0.17
CA ALA A 52 -8.43 -1.03 -1.45
C ALA A 52 -7.99 0.42 -1.65
N LEU A 53 -8.09 1.26 -0.60
CA LEU A 53 -7.60 2.63 -0.62
C LEU A 53 -6.07 2.69 -0.75
N HIS A 54 -5.33 1.86 0.01
CA HIS A 54 -3.86 1.80 -0.11
C HIS A 54 -3.41 1.39 -1.52
N LEU A 55 -4.02 0.36 -2.11
CA LEU A 55 -3.72 -0.07 -3.47
C LEU A 55 -4.09 0.99 -4.51
N ALA A 56 -5.22 1.68 -4.34
CA ALA A 56 -5.63 2.76 -5.22
C ALA A 56 -4.65 3.95 -5.16
N CYS A 57 -4.17 4.30 -3.97
CA CYS A 57 -3.13 5.32 -3.78
C CYS A 57 -1.83 4.93 -4.50
N ALA A 58 -1.35 3.70 -4.34
CA ALA A 58 -0.14 3.24 -5.00
C ALA A 58 -0.27 3.23 -6.53
N LEU A 59 -1.41 2.75 -7.05
CA LEU A 59 -1.69 2.74 -8.48
C LEU A 59 -1.75 4.15 -9.07
N ARG A 60 -2.49 5.07 -8.43
CA ARG A 60 -2.59 6.48 -8.88
C ARG A 60 -1.30 7.26 -8.64
N GLY A 61 -0.55 6.87 -7.63
CA GLY A 61 0.80 7.35 -7.34
C GLY A 61 1.81 6.99 -8.42
N LYS A 62 1.48 6.03 -9.30
CA LYS A 62 2.34 5.40 -10.30
C LYS A 62 3.52 4.66 -9.67
N ALA A 63 3.28 4.01 -8.54
CA ALA A 63 4.26 3.12 -7.96
C ALA A 63 4.41 1.86 -8.83
N ASP A 64 5.63 1.37 -8.98
CA ASP A 64 5.91 0.10 -9.64
C ASP A 64 5.61 -1.09 -8.71
N TYR A 65 5.87 -0.90 -7.41
CA TYR A 65 5.75 -1.92 -6.38
C TYR A 65 4.85 -1.45 -5.22
N PHE A 66 4.04 -2.37 -4.70
CA PHE A 66 3.37 -2.27 -3.41
C PHE A 66 3.87 -3.40 -2.53
N ILE A 67 4.66 -3.04 -1.52
CA ILE A 67 5.31 -3.99 -0.62
C ILE A 67 4.44 -4.18 0.62
N THR A 68 4.10 -5.42 0.95
CA THR A 68 3.30 -5.76 2.13
C THR A 68 3.62 -7.13 2.69
N CYS A 69 3.46 -7.30 4.00
CA CYS A 69 3.58 -8.61 4.65
C CYS A 69 2.24 -9.38 4.72
N ASP A 70 1.12 -8.81 4.24
CA ASP A 70 -0.17 -9.50 4.23
C ASP A 70 -0.35 -10.36 2.97
N ASP A 71 -0.13 -11.67 3.12
CA ASP A 71 -0.33 -12.67 2.07
C ASP A 71 -1.75 -12.65 1.48
N LYS A 72 -2.77 -12.25 2.24
CA LYS A 72 -4.15 -12.17 1.74
C LYS A 72 -4.28 -11.02 0.74
N ILE A 73 -3.59 -9.91 0.98
CA ILE A 73 -3.55 -8.79 0.02
C ILE A 73 -2.83 -9.25 -1.25
N ILE A 74 -1.64 -9.85 -1.13
CA ILE A 74 -0.86 -10.33 -2.28
C ILE A 74 -1.70 -11.28 -3.15
N LYS A 75 -2.34 -12.28 -2.53
CA LYS A 75 -3.16 -13.27 -3.24
C LYS A 75 -4.36 -12.63 -3.93
N LYS A 76 -5.13 -11.79 -3.23
CA LYS A 76 -6.34 -11.19 -3.80
C LYS A 76 -6.03 -10.13 -4.85
N ALA A 77 -4.94 -9.39 -4.66
CA ALA A 77 -4.62 -8.27 -5.52
C ALA A 77 -4.07 -8.73 -6.89
N SER A 78 -3.51 -9.95 -6.97
CA SER A 78 -3.17 -10.59 -8.25
C SER A 78 -4.38 -10.70 -9.21
N ALA A 79 -5.59 -10.86 -8.66
CA ALA A 79 -6.83 -10.92 -9.43
C ALA A 79 -7.35 -9.54 -9.91
N LEU A 80 -6.72 -8.43 -9.51
CA LEU A 80 -7.15 -7.10 -9.90
C LEU A 80 -6.81 -6.75 -11.36
N GLY A 81 -5.77 -7.39 -11.93
CA GLY A 81 -5.31 -7.16 -13.30
C GLY A 81 -4.75 -5.75 -13.52
N ILE A 82 -4.03 -5.21 -12.53
CA ILE A 82 -3.44 -3.87 -12.56
C ILE A 82 -1.93 -3.93 -12.81
N SER A 83 -1.33 -2.83 -13.27
CA SER A 83 0.11 -2.73 -13.56
C SER A 83 1.00 -2.65 -12.31
N LEU A 84 0.42 -2.54 -11.12
CA LEU A 84 1.12 -2.46 -9.85
C LEU A 84 1.57 -3.86 -9.41
N LYS A 85 2.88 -4.08 -9.26
CA LYS A 85 3.40 -5.34 -8.71
C LYS A 85 3.19 -5.37 -7.19
N ILE A 86 2.68 -6.46 -6.66
CA ILE A 86 2.33 -6.58 -5.24
C ILE A 86 3.05 -7.79 -4.68
N MET A 87 3.93 -7.58 -3.71
CA MET A 87 4.79 -8.63 -3.18
C MET A 87 5.23 -8.36 -1.74
N ASN A 88 5.83 -9.36 -1.11
CA ASN A 88 6.44 -9.20 0.20
C ASN A 88 7.85 -8.61 0.09
N PRO A 89 8.40 -8.05 1.19
CA PRO A 89 9.72 -7.45 1.19
C PRO A 89 10.85 -8.40 0.76
N ILE A 90 10.76 -9.68 1.09
CA ILE A 90 11.78 -10.68 0.76
C ILE A 90 11.88 -10.85 -0.75
N ARG A 91 10.75 -11.09 -1.42
CA ARG A 91 10.68 -11.21 -2.88
C ARG A 91 11.09 -9.94 -3.60
N PHE A 92 10.80 -8.78 -3.00
CA PHE A 92 11.25 -7.51 -3.56
C PHE A 92 12.78 -7.42 -3.57
N ILE A 93 13.44 -7.80 -2.48
CA ILE A 93 14.92 -7.81 -2.42
C ILE A 93 15.49 -8.79 -3.43
N GLU A 94 14.94 -10.01 -3.52
CA GLU A 94 15.36 -11.02 -4.52
C GLU A 94 15.27 -10.45 -5.95
N GLU A 95 14.17 -9.78 -6.32
CA GLU A 95 14.01 -9.17 -7.65
C GLU A 95 14.99 -8.02 -7.89
N MET A 96 15.36 -7.26 -6.86
CA MET A 96 16.33 -6.16 -6.95
C MET A 96 17.77 -6.64 -7.08
N GLU A 97 18.12 -7.78 -6.50
CA GLU A 97 19.47 -8.37 -6.61
C GLU A 97 19.70 -9.06 -7.97
N GLU A 98 18.64 -9.52 -8.63
CA GLU A 98 18.68 -10.12 -9.96
C GLU A 98 18.64 -9.11 -11.12
N SER A 99 18.45 -7.81 -10.81
CA SER A 99 18.25 -6.71 -11.78
C SER A 99 19.51 -5.93 -12.14
#